data_AF-A0A376ETA5-F1
#
_entry.id   AF-A0A376ETA5-F1
#
_cell.length_a   1.000
_cell.length_b   1.000
_cell.length_c   1.000
_cell.angle_alpha   90.00
_cell.angle_beta   90.00
_cell.angle_gamma   90.00
#
_symmetry.space_group_name_H-M   'P 1'
#
loop_
_entity.id
_entity.type
_entity.pdbx_description
1 polymer ?
#
loop_
_entity_poly.entity_id
_entity_poly.type
_entity_poly.pdbx_seq_one_letter_code
_entity_poly.pdbx_strand_id
1 'polypeptide(L)'
;MQNEKLFLTFDWFFTHFTLRLNRWNQQINNLRTMDNNNLEQITFGGGCFWCVESCFNMLKGVHSAISGYSGGHKDNPTYEEVCTGETGHAEVVQITFDPKIISYAQLMDVFFFLHDPTQLNRQGNDIGTQYRSVIYYKDDAEKAKAEEALKTSEASGKWSGTYVTEVTRFEKFWPARTVPSGIL
;
A
#
# COMPACT_ATOMS: atom_id res chain seq x y z
N MET A 1 0.21 51.85 44.06
CA MET A 1 1.33 51.04 43.53
C MET A 1 1.09 49.56 43.86
N GLN A 2 0.08 48.92 43.23
CA GLN A 2 -0.23 47.50 43.48
C GLN A 2 -0.94 46.77 42.33
N ASN A 3 -1.12 47.39 41.15
CA ASN A 3 -1.87 46.79 40.04
C ASN A 3 -1.02 46.34 38.83
N GLU A 4 0.30 46.47 38.88
CA GLU A 4 1.17 46.03 37.76
C GLU A 4 1.77 44.63 37.94
N LYS A 5 1.69 44.06 39.15
CA LYS A 5 2.23 42.71 39.43
C LYS A 5 1.29 41.55 39.06
N LEU A 6 0.01 41.83 38.77
CA LEU A 6 -0.96 40.78 38.42
C LEU A 6 -1.02 40.49 36.92
N PHE A 7 -0.64 41.44 36.06
CA PHE A 7 -0.61 41.25 34.61
C PHE A 7 0.62 40.47 34.13
N LEU A 8 1.76 40.61 34.81
CA LEU A 8 3.00 39.92 34.44
C LEU A 8 3.01 38.43 34.79
N THR A 9 2.23 38.00 35.80
CA THR A 9 2.13 36.58 36.17
C THR A 9 1.18 35.81 35.26
N PHE A 10 0.13 36.44 34.75
CA PHE A 10 -0.81 35.79 33.84
C PHE A 10 -0.19 35.53 32.45
N ASP A 11 0.62 36.47 31.96
CA ASP A 11 1.32 36.37 30.68
C ASP A 11 2.47 35.33 30.70
N TRP A 12 3.14 35.19 31.86
CA TRP A 12 4.18 34.18 32.06
C TRP A 12 3.63 32.76 32.03
N PHE A 13 2.48 32.51 32.69
CA PHE A 13 1.81 31.21 32.67
C PHE A 13 1.28 30.85 31.27
N PHE A 14 0.70 31.79 30.54
CA PHE A 14 0.23 31.55 29.17
C PHE A 14 1.39 31.29 28.19
N THR A 15 2.48 32.04 28.29
CA THR A 15 3.65 31.87 27.42
C THR A 15 4.37 30.55 27.71
N HIS A 16 4.53 30.17 28.97
CA HIS A 16 5.17 28.89 29.33
C HIS A 16 4.28 27.68 29.03
N PHE A 17 2.96 27.82 29.15
CA PHE A 17 2.01 26.78 28.76
C PHE A 17 2.00 26.57 27.24
N THR A 18 1.93 27.64 26.45
CA THR A 18 1.97 27.56 24.98
C THR A 18 3.32 27.07 24.45
N LEU A 19 4.44 27.50 25.04
CA LEU A 19 5.78 26.96 24.73
C LEU A 19 5.88 25.48 25.06
N ARG A 20 5.30 25.04 26.19
CA ARG A 20 5.27 23.62 26.57
C ARG A 20 4.38 22.81 25.63
N LEU A 21 3.23 23.34 25.22
CA LEU A 21 2.33 22.72 24.23
C LEU A 21 3.00 22.60 22.85
N ASN A 22 3.67 23.65 22.40
CA ASN A 22 4.38 23.67 21.12
C ASN A 22 5.57 22.70 21.12
N ARG A 23 6.31 22.63 22.23
CA ARG A 23 7.41 21.67 22.40
C ARG A 23 6.88 20.23 22.44
N TRP A 24 5.73 20.01 23.07
CA TRP A 24 5.07 18.70 23.11
C TRP A 24 4.57 18.29 21.71
N ASN A 25 3.96 19.22 20.95
CA ASN A 25 3.55 18.99 19.57
C ASN A 25 4.74 18.73 18.63
N GLN A 26 5.85 19.46 18.79
CA GLN A 26 7.07 19.16 18.05
C GLN A 26 7.63 17.78 18.40
N GLN A 27 7.59 17.38 19.67
CA GLN A 27 8.08 16.08 20.09
C GLN A 27 7.19 14.94 19.57
N ILE A 28 5.86 15.12 19.54
CA ILE A 28 4.91 14.17 18.93
C ILE A 28 5.11 14.10 17.42
N ASN A 29 5.28 15.23 16.75
CA ASN A 29 5.54 15.25 15.31
C ASN A 29 6.85 14.54 14.99
N ASN A 30 7.93 14.81 15.74
CA ASN A 30 9.21 14.12 15.56
C ASN A 30 9.11 12.61 15.82
N LEU A 31 8.34 12.15 16.82
CA LEU A 31 8.08 10.72 17.04
C LEU A 31 7.32 10.08 15.87
N ARG A 32 6.29 10.76 15.33
CA ARG A 32 5.56 10.32 14.13
C ARG A 32 6.45 10.30 12.87
N THR A 33 7.33 11.29 12.71
CA THR A 33 8.28 11.35 11.60
C THR A 33 9.35 10.27 11.71
N MET A 34 9.77 9.90 12.93
CA MET A 34 10.71 8.78 13.14
C MET A 34 10.09 7.40 12.86
N ASP A 35 8.79 7.21 13.12
CA ASP A 35 8.05 5.99 12.72
C ASP A 35 7.93 5.88 11.19
N ASN A 36 7.65 6.97 10.49
CA ASN A 36 7.48 6.96 9.03
C ASN A 36 8.79 6.76 8.24
N ASN A 37 9.96 7.02 8.83
CA ASN A 37 11.25 6.90 8.14
C ASN A 37 11.73 5.45 7.90
N ASN A 38 10.99 4.44 8.37
CA ASN A 38 11.32 3.03 8.17
C ASN A 38 10.24 2.25 7.40
N LEU A 39 9.22 2.93 6.86
CA LEU A 39 8.19 2.25 6.10
C LEU A 39 8.72 1.84 4.72
N GLU A 40 8.38 0.63 4.31
CA GLU A 40 8.65 0.12 2.99
C GLU A 40 7.37 0.06 2.15
N GLN A 41 7.54 0.01 0.83
CA GLN A 41 6.44 -0.10 -0.12
C GLN A 41 6.59 -1.31 -1.01
N ILE A 42 5.45 -1.86 -1.39
CA ILE A 42 5.31 -3.00 -2.29
C ILE A 42 4.04 -2.83 -3.13
N THR A 43 4.04 -3.29 -4.38
CA THR A 43 2.88 -3.14 -5.27
C THR A 43 2.55 -4.46 -5.96
N PHE A 44 1.30 -4.90 -5.81
CA PHE A 44 0.80 -6.17 -6.34
C PHE A 44 -0.50 -5.99 -7.11
N GLY A 45 -0.69 -6.77 -8.17
CA GLY A 45 -1.97 -6.99 -8.84
C GLY A 45 -2.39 -8.45 -8.71
N GLY A 46 -3.66 -8.71 -8.42
CA GLY A 46 -4.16 -10.05 -8.12
C GLY A 46 -5.64 -10.23 -8.42
N GLY A 47 -6.18 -9.45 -9.36
CA GLY A 47 -7.62 -9.34 -9.61
C GLY A 47 -8.18 -8.00 -9.15
N CYS A 48 -9.49 -7.95 -8.88
CA CYS A 48 -10.17 -6.74 -8.41
C CYS A 48 -9.50 -6.15 -7.17
N PHE A 49 -9.01 -4.91 -7.30
CA PHE A 49 -8.19 -4.27 -6.27
C PHE A 49 -8.93 -3.98 -4.95
N TRP A 50 -10.26 -3.92 -4.92
CA TRP A 50 -11.04 -3.57 -3.72
C TRP A 50 -10.95 -4.67 -2.67
N CYS A 51 -11.00 -5.93 -3.12
CA CYS A 51 -10.85 -7.09 -2.24
C CYS A 51 -9.43 -7.15 -1.66
N VAL A 52 -8.43 -6.92 -2.52
CA VAL A 52 -7.01 -6.96 -2.13
C VAL A 52 -6.71 -5.83 -1.13
N GLU A 53 -7.13 -4.60 -1.43
CA GLU A 53 -6.95 -3.42 -0.58
C GLU A 53 -7.56 -3.65 0.80
N SER A 54 -8.82 -4.10 0.84
CA SER A 54 -9.56 -4.33 2.08
C SER A 54 -8.84 -5.35 2.98
N CYS A 55 -8.33 -6.44 2.40
CA CYS A 55 -7.59 -7.45 3.16
C CYS A 55 -6.27 -6.92 3.73
N PHE A 56 -5.50 -6.16 2.96
CA PHE A 56 -4.22 -5.62 3.44
C PHE A 56 -4.38 -4.51 4.48
N ASN A 57 -5.41 -3.66 4.37
CA ASN A 57 -5.71 -2.63 5.36
C ASN A 57 -6.07 -3.20 6.75
N MET A 58 -6.44 -4.48 6.83
CA MET A 58 -6.72 -5.16 8.11
C MET A 58 -5.48 -5.73 8.80
N LEU A 59 -4.33 -5.78 8.13
CA LEU A 59 -3.13 -6.41 8.68
C LEU A 59 -2.37 -5.49 9.63
N LYS A 60 -2.04 -6.00 10.82
CA LYS A 60 -1.16 -5.31 11.74
C LYS A 60 0.23 -5.12 11.10
N GLY A 61 0.72 -3.88 11.10
CA GLY A 61 2.00 -3.51 10.49
C GLY A 61 1.85 -2.92 9.09
N VAL A 62 0.66 -3.01 8.46
CA VAL A 62 0.33 -2.23 7.28
C VAL A 62 -0.09 -0.83 7.71
N HIS A 63 0.56 0.19 7.17
CA HIS A 63 0.23 1.59 7.40
C HIS A 63 -0.90 2.05 6.46
N SER A 64 -0.83 1.65 5.20
CA SER A 64 -1.86 1.95 4.19
C SER A 64 -1.79 0.97 3.03
N ALA A 65 -2.94 0.57 2.49
CA ALA A 65 -3.07 -0.07 1.19
C ALA A 65 -3.96 0.81 0.29
N ILE A 66 -3.47 1.14 -0.90
CA ILE A 66 -4.13 2.07 -1.83
C ILE A 66 -4.32 1.40 -3.18
N SER A 67 -5.56 1.30 -3.66
CA SER A 67 -5.92 0.85 -5.00
C SER A 67 -5.43 1.81 -6.08
N GLY A 68 -4.98 1.26 -7.21
CA GLY A 68 -4.53 2.03 -8.36
C GLY A 68 -4.17 1.17 -9.57
N TYR A 69 -3.41 1.77 -10.48
CA TYR A 69 -3.05 1.19 -11.77
C TYR A 69 -1.54 1.26 -12.01
N SER A 70 -0.96 0.20 -12.58
CA SER A 70 0.49 0.12 -12.88
C SER A 70 0.77 -0.78 -14.09
N GLY A 71 1.99 -0.67 -14.66
CA GLY A 71 2.50 -1.53 -15.73
C GLY A 71 1.84 -1.42 -17.11
N GLY A 72 1.08 -0.35 -17.34
CA GLY A 72 0.54 0.03 -18.64
C GLY A 72 1.26 1.25 -19.22
N HIS A 73 0.82 1.72 -20.37
CA HIS A 73 1.47 2.81 -21.11
C HIS A 73 0.70 4.14 -21.08
N LYS A 74 -0.53 4.14 -20.56
CA LYS A 74 -1.38 5.33 -20.48
C LYS A 74 -1.03 6.14 -19.24
N ASP A 75 -0.71 7.42 -19.40
CA ASP A 75 -0.55 8.32 -18.26
C ASP A 75 -1.92 8.73 -17.67
N ASN A 76 -2.00 8.83 -16.33
CA ASN A 76 -3.21 9.21 -15.59
C ASN A 76 -4.51 8.48 -16.04
N PRO A 77 -4.52 7.14 -16.08
CA PRO A 77 -5.67 6.39 -16.59
C PRO A 77 -6.90 6.55 -15.68
N THR A 78 -8.10 6.59 -16.27
CA THR A 78 -9.36 6.44 -15.51
C THR A 78 -9.77 4.98 -15.39
N TYR A 79 -10.68 4.67 -14.46
CA TYR A 79 -11.23 3.32 -14.30
C TYR A 79 -11.85 2.80 -15.60
N GLU A 80 -12.64 3.64 -16.27
CA GLU A 80 -13.32 3.29 -17.52
C GLU A 80 -12.32 2.98 -18.64
N GLU A 81 -11.23 3.74 -18.73
CA GLU A 81 -10.15 3.48 -19.69
C GLU A 81 -9.45 2.15 -19.38
N VAL A 82 -9.20 1.84 -18.11
CA VAL A 82 -8.57 0.57 -17.70
C VAL A 82 -9.48 -0.62 -17.99
N CYS A 83 -10.80 -0.49 -17.76
CA CYS A 83 -11.77 -1.55 -18.06
C CYS A 83 -11.82 -1.95 -19.54
N THR A 84 -11.39 -1.08 -20.46
CA THR A 84 -11.28 -1.45 -21.89
C THR A 84 -10.18 -2.48 -22.15
N GLY A 85 -9.20 -2.60 -21.26
CA GLY A 85 -7.98 -3.38 -21.45
C GLY A 85 -6.93 -2.72 -22.36
N GLU A 86 -7.26 -1.61 -23.02
CA GLU A 86 -6.39 -0.98 -24.01
C GLU A 86 -5.20 -0.24 -23.38
N THR A 87 -5.29 0.17 -22.12
CA THR A 87 -4.21 0.92 -21.44
C THR A 87 -3.00 0.07 -21.07
N GLY A 88 -3.15 -1.26 -21.06
CA GLY A 88 -2.14 -2.22 -20.59
C GLY A 88 -1.95 -2.26 -19.06
N HIS A 89 -2.63 -1.40 -18.30
CA HIS A 89 -2.50 -1.39 -16.84
C HIS A 89 -3.06 -2.65 -16.21
N ALA A 90 -2.43 -3.09 -15.11
CA ALA A 90 -3.07 -3.95 -14.12
C ALA A 90 -3.77 -3.08 -13.07
N GLU A 91 -4.89 -3.55 -12.53
CA GLU A 91 -5.36 -3.15 -11.21
C GLU A 91 -4.38 -3.65 -10.16
N VAL A 92 -3.93 -2.74 -9.30
CA VAL A 92 -2.93 -3.01 -8.28
C VAL A 92 -3.28 -2.34 -6.96
N VAL A 93 -2.66 -2.84 -5.90
CA VAL A 93 -2.66 -2.22 -4.58
C VAL A 93 -1.22 -1.90 -4.21
N GLN A 94 -0.95 -0.63 -3.89
CA GLN A 94 0.32 -0.19 -3.31
C GLN A 94 0.19 -0.20 -1.79
N ILE A 95 1.00 -1.03 -1.13
CA ILE A 95 0.98 -1.25 0.30
C ILE A 95 2.21 -0.59 0.90
N THR A 96 2.00 0.27 1.89
CA THR A 96 3.04 0.85 2.74
C THR A 96 2.98 0.15 4.10
N PHE A 97 4.10 -0.40 4.57
CA PHE A 97 4.15 -1.25 5.75
C PHE A 97 5.41 -1.03 6.58
N ASP A 98 5.35 -1.37 7.87
CA ASP A 98 6.49 -1.39 8.78
C ASP A 98 7.15 -2.78 8.77
N PRO A 99 8.37 -2.93 8.20
CA PRO A 99 9.07 -4.21 8.13
C PRO A 99 9.45 -4.78 9.50
N LYS A 100 9.39 -3.99 10.58
CA LYS A 100 9.61 -4.48 11.95
C LYS A 100 8.41 -5.21 12.54
N ILE A 101 7.22 -4.99 11.97
CA ILE A 101 5.96 -5.57 12.44
C ILE A 101 5.47 -6.65 11.48
N ILE A 102 5.53 -6.40 10.17
CA ILE A 102 5.15 -7.35 9.13
C ILE A 102 6.24 -7.45 8.06
N SER A 103 6.69 -8.67 7.78
CA SER A 103 7.74 -8.91 6.81
C SER A 103 7.22 -8.93 5.36
N TYR A 104 8.13 -8.67 4.43
CA TYR A 104 7.89 -8.81 2.99
C TYR A 104 7.35 -10.21 2.63
N ALA A 105 7.91 -11.27 3.22
CA ALA A 105 7.47 -12.65 2.99
C ALA A 105 6.02 -12.88 3.46
N GLN A 106 5.64 -12.34 4.63
CA GLN A 106 4.25 -12.45 5.11
C GLN A 106 3.26 -11.72 4.19
N LEU A 107 3.65 -10.56 3.63
CA LEU A 107 2.81 -9.86 2.65
C LEU A 107 2.64 -10.69 1.37
N MET A 108 3.69 -11.40 0.93
CA MET A 108 3.62 -12.33 -0.20
C MET A 108 2.73 -13.55 0.09
N ASP A 109 2.84 -14.13 1.29
CA ASP A 109 1.99 -15.24 1.69
C ASP A 109 0.51 -14.84 1.68
N VAL A 110 0.20 -13.65 2.18
CA VAL A 110 -1.15 -13.09 2.10
C VAL A 110 -1.55 -12.87 0.64
N PHE A 111 -0.68 -12.28 -0.19
CA PHE A 111 -0.96 -12.06 -1.61
C PHE A 111 -1.34 -13.37 -2.32
N PHE A 112 -0.51 -14.41 -2.25
CA PHE A 112 -0.81 -15.72 -2.86
C PHE A 112 -1.95 -16.48 -2.16
N PHE A 113 -2.31 -16.07 -0.94
CA PHE A 113 -3.49 -16.60 -0.27
C PHE A 113 -4.80 -16.06 -0.85
N LEU A 114 -4.83 -14.77 -1.20
CA LEU A 114 -6.03 -14.01 -1.54
C LEU A 114 -6.55 -14.20 -2.98
N HIS A 115 -5.71 -14.67 -3.90
CA HIS A 115 -6.06 -14.80 -5.31
C HIS A 115 -5.53 -16.10 -5.91
N ASP A 116 -6.13 -16.55 -7.01
CA ASP A 116 -5.64 -17.69 -7.79
C ASP A 116 -4.55 -17.20 -8.78
N PRO A 117 -3.27 -17.55 -8.57
CA PRO A 117 -2.14 -17.10 -9.39
C PRO A 117 -1.97 -17.92 -10.68
N THR A 118 -2.86 -18.88 -10.94
CA THR A 118 -2.81 -19.74 -12.14
C THR A 118 -3.73 -19.25 -13.27
N GLN A 119 -4.51 -18.20 -13.01
CA GLN A 119 -5.46 -17.63 -13.96
C GLN A 119 -4.82 -16.50 -14.77
N LEU A 120 -4.60 -16.77 -16.06
CA LEU A 120 -4.01 -15.78 -16.96
C LEU A 120 -5.03 -14.72 -17.33
N ASN A 121 -4.70 -13.44 -17.07
CA ASN A 121 -5.54 -12.28 -17.42
C ASN A 121 -6.99 -12.42 -16.89
N ARG A 122 -7.13 -12.97 -15.69
CA ARG A 122 -8.41 -13.21 -15.04
C ARG A 122 -8.23 -13.42 -13.53
N GLN A 123 -9.24 -13.05 -12.75
CA GLN A 123 -9.42 -13.56 -11.40
C GLN A 123 -10.88 -13.91 -11.15
N GLY A 124 -11.20 -15.20 -11.03
CA GLY A 124 -12.58 -15.67 -10.89
C GLY A 124 -13.43 -15.27 -12.08
N ASN A 125 -14.45 -14.43 -11.84
CA ASN A 125 -15.34 -13.90 -12.87
C ASN A 125 -14.85 -12.59 -13.52
N ASP A 126 -13.79 -11.98 -12.98
CA ASP A 126 -13.21 -10.75 -13.51
C ASP A 126 -12.22 -11.10 -14.62
N ILE A 127 -12.61 -10.87 -15.88
CA ILE A 127 -11.87 -11.28 -17.08
C ILE A 127 -11.26 -10.05 -17.76
N GLY A 128 -9.95 -10.07 -17.99
CA GLY A 128 -9.22 -8.99 -18.63
C GLY A 128 -7.77 -8.90 -18.17
N THR A 129 -6.91 -8.34 -19.01
CA THR A 129 -5.48 -8.14 -18.71
C THR A 129 -5.26 -7.26 -17.48
N GLN A 130 -6.22 -6.39 -17.17
CA GLN A 130 -6.22 -5.57 -15.96
C GLN A 130 -6.33 -6.38 -14.66
N TYR A 131 -6.86 -7.60 -14.70
CA TYR A 131 -7.01 -8.47 -13.53
C TYR A 131 -5.88 -9.49 -13.37
N ARG A 132 -4.80 -9.37 -14.14
CA ARG A 132 -3.68 -10.31 -14.09
C ARG A 132 -2.97 -10.31 -12.74
N SER A 133 -2.42 -11.47 -12.39
CA SER A 133 -1.51 -11.60 -11.25
C SER A 133 -0.15 -11.00 -11.61
N VAL A 134 0.32 -10.03 -10.84
CA VAL A 134 1.60 -9.34 -11.06
C VAL A 134 2.23 -8.84 -9.75
N ILE A 135 3.54 -8.95 -9.65
CA ILE A 135 4.38 -8.41 -8.60
C ILE A 135 5.31 -7.37 -9.22
N TYR A 136 5.24 -6.13 -8.72
CA TYR A 136 6.13 -5.06 -9.16
C TYR A 136 7.28 -4.85 -8.18
N TYR A 137 8.51 -5.19 -8.59
CA TYR A 137 9.71 -5.03 -7.76
C TYR A 137 10.42 -3.69 -8.01
N LYS A 138 10.98 -3.06 -6.96
CA LYS A 138 11.75 -1.81 -7.10
C LYS A 138 13.23 -2.01 -7.44
N ASP A 139 13.82 -3.10 -6.99
CA ASP A 139 15.24 -3.43 -7.14
C ASP A 139 15.48 -4.94 -7.24
N ASP A 140 16.72 -5.34 -7.53
CA ASP A 140 17.08 -6.75 -7.72
C ASP A 140 16.96 -7.59 -6.43
N ALA A 141 17.10 -6.97 -5.26
CA ALA A 141 16.91 -7.67 -4.00
C ALA A 141 15.43 -8.00 -3.77
N GLU A 142 14.54 -7.07 -4.11
CA GLU A 142 13.09 -7.27 -4.07
C GLU A 142 12.63 -8.28 -5.13
N LYS A 143 13.23 -8.24 -6.33
CA LYS A 143 13.00 -9.25 -7.36
C LYS A 143 13.32 -10.66 -6.87
N ALA A 144 14.49 -10.85 -6.25
CA ALA A 144 14.89 -12.14 -5.72
C ALA A 144 13.91 -12.65 -4.65
N LYS A 145 13.46 -11.77 -3.73
CA LYS A 145 12.43 -12.12 -2.73
C LYS A 145 11.09 -12.48 -3.37
N ALA A 146 10.68 -11.77 -4.42
CA ALA A 146 9.45 -12.07 -5.16
C ALA A 146 9.50 -13.45 -5.84
N GLU A 147 10.61 -13.75 -6.51
CA GLU A 147 10.83 -15.05 -7.15
C GLU A 147 10.90 -16.20 -6.12
N GLU A 148 11.50 -15.96 -4.95
CA GLU A 148 11.53 -16.93 -3.86
C GLU A 148 10.13 -17.18 -3.28
N ALA A 149 9.34 -16.13 -3.07
CA ALA A 149 7.97 -16.26 -2.59
C ALA A 149 7.07 -16.99 -3.60
N LEU A 150 7.23 -16.70 -4.89
CA LEU A 150 6.54 -17.41 -5.98
C LEU A 150 6.83 -18.92 -5.92
N LYS A 151 8.10 -19.30 -5.87
CA LYS A 151 8.52 -20.71 -5.75
C LYS A 151 8.00 -21.38 -4.48
N THR A 152 8.01 -20.66 -3.36
CA THR A 152 7.48 -21.16 -2.09
C THR A 152 5.98 -21.43 -2.18
N SER A 153 5.23 -20.52 -2.79
CA SER A 153 3.79 -20.69 -3.03
C SER A 153 3.51 -21.85 -3.99
N GLU A 154 4.25 -21.96 -5.09
CA GLU A 154 4.14 -23.10 -6.02
C GLU A 154 4.39 -24.43 -5.30
N ALA A 155 5.46 -24.50 -4.51
CA ALA A 155 5.83 -25.71 -3.76
C ALA A 155 4.81 -26.09 -2.67
N SER A 156 4.02 -25.14 -2.18
CA SER A 156 2.96 -25.40 -1.20
C SER A 156 1.85 -26.31 -1.73
N GLY A 157 1.69 -26.37 -3.07
CA GLY A 157 0.63 -27.16 -3.72
C GLY A 157 -0.79 -26.64 -3.48
N LYS A 158 -0.96 -25.44 -2.91
CA LYS A 158 -2.29 -24.85 -2.67
C LYS A 158 -3.11 -24.68 -3.94
N TRP A 159 -2.45 -24.28 -5.03
CA TRP A 159 -3.06 -24.03 -6.32
C TRP A 159 -2.61 -25.10 -7.32
N SER A 160 -3.56 -25.66 -8.05
CA SER A 160 -3.28 -26.60 -9.13
C SER A 160 -3.09 -25.84 -10.45
N GLY A 161 -2.03 -26.16 -11.19
CA GLY A 161 -1.74 -25.53 -12.47
C GLY A 161 -0.40 -24.79 -12.48
N THR A 162 -0.13 -24.13 -13.60
CA THR A 162 1.08 -23.32 -13.78
C THR A 162 0.79 -21.90 -13.31
N TYR A 163 1.65 -21.36 -12.45
CA TYR A 163 1.54 -19.97 -12.03
C TYR A 163 1.85 -19.07 -13.23
N VAL A 164 1.06 -18.03 -13.37
CA VAL A 164 1.18 -17.04 -14.44
C VAL A 164 1.46 -15.65 -13.89
N THR A 165 1.79 -15.55 -12.60
CA THR A 165 2.16 -14.30 -11.94
C THR A 165 3.38 -13.68 -12.61
N GLU A 166 3.21 -12.45 -13.11
CA GLU A 166 4.31 -11.66 -13.66
C GLU A 166 5.19 -11.12 -12.53
N VAL A 167 6.52 -11.19 -12.68
CA VAL A 167 7.47 -10.51 -11.79
C VAL A 167 8.20 -9.45 -12.61
N THR A 168 7.75 -8.21 -12.50
CA THR A 168 8.12 -7.11 -13.41
C THR A 168 8.63 -5.89 -12.63
N ARG A 169 9.48 -5.07 -13.26
CA ARG A 169 10.02 -3.87 -12.61
C ARG A 169 8.91 -2.86 -12.37
N PHE A 170 8.89 -2.27 -11.17
CA PHE A 170 8.01 -1.16 -10.85
C PHE A 170 8.48 0.11 -11.56
N GLU A 171 7.57 0.75 -12.29
CA GLU A 171 7.84 2.03 -12.96
C GLU A 171 7.06 3.17 -12.34
N LYS A 172 5.73 3.03 -12.27
CA LYS A 172 4.84 4.10 -11.82
C LYS A 172 3.53 3.56 -11.28
N PHE A 173 3.01 4.25 -10.27
CA PHE A 173 1.69 3.99 -9.70
C PHE A 173 0.75 5.16 -9.97
N TRP A 174 -0.46 4.84 -10.42
CA TRP A 174 -1.56 5.78 -10.61
C TRP A 174 -2.66 5.47 -9.60
N PRO A 175 -2.86 6.30 -8.56
CA PRO A 175 -3.93 6.08 -7.60
C PRO A 175 -5.29 6.04 -8.29
N ALA A 176 -6.11 5.04 -7.98
CA ALA A 176 -7.49 5.01 -8.42
C ALA A 176 -8.24 6.14 -7.71
N ARG A 177 -9.13 6.82 -8.44
CA ARG A 177 -9.95 7.86 -7.84
C ARG A 177 -10.89 7.21 -6.83
N THR A 178 -10.90 7.70 -5.60
CA THR A 178 -11.73 7.13 -4.52
C THR A 178 -13.20 7.24 -4.90
N VAL A 179 -13.88 6.11 -5.13
CA VAL A 179 -15.33 6.06 -4.99
C VAL A 179 -15.62 6.20 -3.49
N PRO A 180 -16.42 7.20 -3.05
CA PRO A 180 -16.79 7.31 -1.64
C PRO A 180 -17.39 5.98 -1.17
N SER A 181 -16.83 5.42 -0.10
CA SER A 181 -17.28 4.19 0.53
C SER A 181 -18.79 4.27 0.83
N GLY A 182 -19.61 3.52 0.10
CA GLY A 182 -21.07 3.55 0.24
C GLY A 182 -21.89 3.02 -0.93
N ILE A 183 -21.25 2.53 -2.00
CA ILE A 183 -21.95 1.87 -3.11
C ILE A 183 -21.29 0.51 -3.36
N LEU A 184 -21.66 -0.46 -2.52
CA LEU A 184 -21.75 -1.88 -2.85
C LEU A 184 -23.04 -2.41 -2.20
#